data_AF-A0A292Q8G7-F1
#
_entry.id   AF-A0A292Q8G7-F1
#
_cell.length_a   1.000
_cell.length_b   1.000
_cell.length_c   1.000
_cell.angle_alpha   90.00
_cell.angle_beta   90.00
_cell.angle_gamma   90.00
#
_symmetry.space_group_name_H-M   'P 1'
#
loop_
_entity.id
_entity.type
_entity.pdbx_description
1 polymer ?
#
loop_
_entity_poly.entity_id
_entity_poly.type
_entity_poly.pdbx_seq_one_letter_code
_entity_poly.pdbx_strand_id
1 'polypeptide(L)'
;ADIVRSLQPLATFVIPLQSKTVDPDIRSYIQKSLDGRDGFKKFTKEFKTEIEETLVADSQGMFRLVDCLLRILEECLVPTDARAALEELPKDLDSVYSRILGSIHETQRTYVQRAMHWLAFSAEPLTLGQLAE
;
A
#
# COMPACT_ATOMS: atom_id res chain seq x y z
N ALA A 1 -10.24 16.91 11.30
CA ALA A 1 -9.14 17.27 12.21
C ALA A 1 -7.92 16.47 11.80
N ASP A 2 -6.72 17.06 11.89
CA ASP A 2 -5.46 16.37 11.60
C ASP A 2 -5.24 15.24 12.63
N ILE A 3 -5.13 14.00 12.14
CA ILE A 3 -4.95 12.79 12.96
C ILE A 3 -3.64 12.90 13.74
N VAL A 4 -2.58 13.44 13.13
CA VAL A 4 -1.29 13.64 13.80
C VAL A 4 -1.47 14.57 14.98
N ARG A 5 -2.12 15.72 14.76
CA ARG A 5 -2.41 16.68 15.84
C ARG A 5 -3.27 16.10 16.96
N SER A 6 -4.17 15.18 16.64
CA SER A 6 -5.11 14.58 17.59
C SER A 6 -4.46 13.47 18.42
N LEU A 7 -3.53 12.73 17.83
CA LEU A 7 -2.83 11.62 18.47
C LEU A 7 -1.52 12.04 19.13
N GLN A 8 -0.92 13.16 18.72
CA GLN A 8 0.34 13.67 19.29
C GLN A 8 0.31 13.82 20.82
N PRO A 9 -0.78 14.29 21.48
CA PRO A 9 -0.85 14.33 22.95
C PRO A 9 -0.88 12.96 23.63
N LEU A 10 -1.25 11.91 22.89
CA LEU A 10 -1.35 10.52 23.37
C LEU A 10 -0.08 9.71 23.06
N ALA A 11 0.75 10.17 22.11
CA ALA A 11 1.99 9.52 21.72
C ALA A 11 3.10 9.82 22.74
N THR A 12 3.46 8.82 23.54
CA THR A 12 4.49 8.97 24.58
C THR A 12 5.90 9.06 23.98
N PHE A 13 6.11 8.46 22.81
CA PHE A 13 7.34 8.55 22.03
C PHE A 13 7.06 8.19 20.57
N VAL A 14 7.90 8.69 19.66
CA VAL A 14 7.87 8.34 18.24
C VAL A 14 8.98 7.33 17.98
N ILE A 15 8.63 6.15 17.48
CA ILE A 15 9.61 5.21 16.95
C ILE A 15 9.73 5.49 15.44
N PRO A 16 10.84 6.06 14.96
CA PRO A 16 11.07 6.17 13.53
C PRO A 16 11.24 4.77 12.94
N LEU A 17 10.56 4.52 11.83
CA LEU A 17 10.71 3.27 11.08
C LEU A 17 12.16 3.21 10.59
N GLN A 18 12.96 2.27 11.11
CA GLN A 18 14.38 2.16 10.77
C GLN A 18 14.55 1.51 9.39
N SER A 19 14.31 2.27 8.30
CA SER A 19 14.24 1.71 6.94
C SER A 19 15.44 0.82 6.61
N LYS A 20 16.67 1.26 6.88
CA LYS A 20 17.89 0.51 6.55
C LYS A 20 17.97 -0.89 7.17
N THR A 21 17.37 -1.07 8.34
CA THR A 21 17.35 -2.38 9.02
C THR A 21 16.28 -3.30 8.41
N VAL A 22 15.22 -2.71 7.85
CA VAL A 22 14.03 -3.42 7.32
C VAL A 22 14.10 -3.61 5.79
N ASP A 23 14.91 -2.83 5.08
CA ASP A 23 15.09 -2.91 3.63
C ASP A 23 15.42 -4.34 3.12
N PRO A 24 16.24 -5.17 3.81
CA PRO A 24 16.46 -6.56 3.41
C PRO A 24 15.17 -7.41 3.46
N ASP A 25 14.34 -7.20 4.48
CA ASP A 25 13.08 -7.92 4.64
C ASP A 25 12.05 -7.46 3.60
N ILE A 26 12.02 -6.16 3.30
CA ILE A 26 11.20 -5.60 2.22
C ILE A 26 11.62 -6.18 0.87
N ARG A 27 12.92 -6.25 0.59
CA ARG A 27 13.44 -6.87 -0.63
C ARG A 27 13.00 -8.33 -0.73
N SER A 28 13.14 -9.09 0.35
CA SER A 28 12.68 -10.49 0.39
C SER A 28 11.17 -10.60 0.14
N TYR A 29 10.37 -9.70 0.71
CA TYR A 29 8.93 -9.64 0.47
C TYR A 29 8.58 -9.33 -1.00
N ILE A 30 9.29 -8.39 -1.64
CA ILE A 30 9.10 -8.04 -3.05
C ILE A 30 9.43 -9.24 -3.94
N GLN A 31 10.59 -9.86 -3.75
CA GLN A 31 11.01 -11.03 -4.53
C GLN A 31 9.98 -12.16 -4.44
N LYS A 32 9.55 -12.51 -3.22
CA LYS A 32 8.50 -13.52 -3.02
C LYS A 32 7.18 -13.14 -3.68
N SER A 33 6.82 -11.87 -3.69
CA SER A 33 5.59 -11.39 -4.35
C SER A 33 5.70 -11.48 -5.87
N LEU A 34 6.82 -11.05 -6.45
CA LEU A 34 7.07 -11.10 -7.90
C LEU A 34 7.13 -12.54 -8.44
N ASP A 35 7.55 -13.50 -7.63
CA ASP A 35 7.59 -14.91 -8.00
C ASP A 35 6.29 -15.66 -7.68
N GLY A 36 5.58 -15.24 -6.63
CA GLY A 36 4.38 -15.92 -6.14
C GLY A 36 3.08 -15.52 -6.83
N ARG A 37 2.94 -14.27 -7.29
CA ARG A 37 1.68 -13.79 -7.88
C ARG A 37 1.61 -14.03 -9.39
N ASP A 38 0.46 -14.50 -9.87
CA ASP A 38 0.26 -14.85 -11.27
C ASP A 38 0.43 -13.66 -12.22
N GLY A 39 0.03 -12.45 -11.80
CA GLY A 39 0.13 -11.24 -12.62
C GLY A 39 1.56 -10.87 -13.01
N PHE A 40 2.57 -11.29 -12.25
CA PHE A 40 3.98 -11.01 -12.51
C PHE A 40 4.71 -12.10 -13.31
N LYS A 41 4.10 -13.26 -13.55
CA LYS A 41 4.73 -14.35 -14.31
C LYS A 41 5.05 -13.97 -15.76
N LYS A 42 4.33 -13.00 -16.32
CA LYS A 42 4.54 -12.47 -17.67
C LYS A 42 5.75 -11.53 -17.80
N PHE A 43 6.33 -11.09 -16.69
CA PHE A 43 7.45 -10.16 -16.68
C PHE A 43 8.79 -10.89 -16.74
N THR A 44 9.74 -10.33 -17.49
CA THR A 44 11.09 -10.89 -17.60
C THR A 44 11.85 -10.70 -16.28
N LYS A 45 12.92 -11.48 -16.09
CA LYS A 45 13.75 -11.39 -14.89
C LYS A 45 14.37 -10.00 -14.73
N GLU A 46 14.76 -9.39 -15.84
CA GLU A 46 15.33 -8.05 -15.89
C GLU A 46 14.30 -7.03 -15.41
N PHE A 47 13.06 -7.10 -15.89
CA PHE A 47 12.02 -6.18 -15.47
C PHE A 47 11.59 -6.39 -14.01
N LYS A 48 11.56 -7.63 -13.52
CA LYS A 48 11.35 -7.91 -12.09
C LYS A 48 12.44 -7.29 -11.21
N THR A 49 13.69 -7.29 -11.69
CA THR A 49 14.82 -6.65 -10.98
C THR A 49 14.63 -5.12 -10.94
N GLU A 50 14.21 -4.52 -12.05
CA GLU A 50 13.87 -3.08 -12.13
C GLU A 50 12.75 -2.71 -11.14
N ILE A 51 11.70 -3.52 -11.05
CA ILE A 51 10.62 -3.33 -10.06
C ILE A 51 11.18 -3.45 -8.63
N GLU A 52 11.98 -4.47 -8.34
CA GLU A 52 12.58 -4.65 -7.01
C GLU A 52 13.39 -3.44 -6.57
N GLU A 53 14.31 -2.97 -7.42
CA GLU A 53 15.18 -1.84 -7.11
C GLU A 53 14.38 -0.56 -6.86
N THR A 54 13.38 -0.29 -7.71
CA THR A 54 12.49 0.87 -7.58
C THR A 54 11.70 0.82 -6.28
N LEU A 55 11.04 -0.31 -6.00
CA LEU A 55 10.18 -0.43 -4.83
C LEU A 55 10.97 -0.42 -3.52
N VAL A 56 12.19 -0.98 -3.47
CA VAL A 56 13.03 -0.89 -2.27
C VAL A 56 13.39 0.57 -1.98
N ALA A 57 13.82 1.32 -3.01
CA ALA A 57 14.20 2.72 -2.88
C ALA A 57 13.03 3.60 -2.39
N ASP A 58 11.84 3.36 -2.92
CA ASP A 58 10.65 4.17 -2.63
C ASP A 58 9.83 3.66 -1.42
N SER A 59 10.13 2.48 -0.90
CA SER A 59 9.36 1.87 0.20
C SER A 59 9.34 2.67 1.49
N GLN A 60 10.38 3.48 1.75
CA GLN A 60 10.61 4.18 3.01
C GLN A 60 10.45 3.26 4.25
N GLY A 61 10.79 1.97 4.12
CA GLY A 61 10.64 0.99 5.19
C GLY A 61 9.21 0.46 5.40
N MET A 62 8.23 0.83 4.57
CA MET A 62 6.82 0.49 4.76
C MET A 62 6.36 -0.66 3.88
N PHE A 63 6.16 -1.85 4.47
CA PHE A 63 5.57 -3.01 3.78
C PHE A 63 4.21 -2.71 3.14
N ARG A 64 3.39 -1.89 3.81
CA ARG A 64 2.05 -1.56 3.30
C ARG A 64 2.12 -0.74 2.01
N LEU A 65 3.05 0.21 1.93
CA LEU A 65 3.29 0.98 0.71
C LEU A 65 3.71 0.04 -0.42
N VAL A 66 4.71 -0.81 -0.17
CA VAL A 66 5.21 -1.79 -1.14
C VAL A 66 4.10 -2.72 -1.66
N ASP A 67 3.25 -3.25 -0.77
CA ASP A 67 2.12 -4.10 -1.19
C ASP A 67 1.15 -3.36 -2.12
N CYS A 68 0.83 -2.10 -1.80
CA CYS A 68 -0.04 -1.30 -2.66
C CYS A 68 0.59 -1.02 -4.03
N LEU A 69 1.88 -0.67 -4.08
CA LEU A 69 2.58 -0.44 -5.34
C LEU A 69 2.65 -1.71 -6.19
N LEU A 70 2.90 -2.87 -5.57
CA LEU A 70 2.84 -4.17 -6.25
C LEU A 70 1.45 -4.41 -6.85
N ARG A 71 0.37 -4.14 -6.12
CA ARG A 71 -1.00 -4.31 -6.65
C ARG A 71 -1.28 -3.43 -7.87
N ILE A 72 -0.80 -2.18 -7.84
CA ILE A 72 -0.91 -1.26 -8.99
C ILE A 72 -0.20 -1.85 -10.22
N LEU A 73 1.03 -2.36 -10.05
CA LEU A 73 1.80 -2.97 -11.14
C LEU A 73 1.20 -4.28 -11.62
N GLU A 74 0.55 -5.04 -10.74
CA GLU A 74 -0.09 -6.31 -11.06
C GLU A 74 -1.32 -6.14 -11.97
N GLU A 75 -2.04 -5.03 -11.82
CA GLU A 75 -3.20 -4.66 -12.67
C GLU A 75 -2.79 -4.31 -14.12
N CYS A 76 -1.53 -3.95 -14.37
CA CYS A 76 -1.04 -3.62 -15.71
C CYS A 76 -1.01 -4.87 -16.60
N LEU A 77 -1.84 -4.92 -17.65
CA LEU A 77 -1.98 -6.09 -18.52
C LEU A 77 -0.72 -6.35 -19.37
N VAL A 78 -0.07 -5.28 -19.86
CA VAL A 78 1.06 -5.35 -20.79
C VAL A 78 2.36 -4.86 -20.10
N PRO A 79 3.52 -5.47 -20.36
CA PRO A 79 4.79 -5.04 -19.76
C PRO A 79 5.17 -3.57 -20.04
N THR A 80 4.79 -3.03 -21.20
CA THR A 80 5.02 -1.61 -21.52
C THR A 80 4.24 -0.68 -20.60
N ASP A 81 2.99 -1.02 -20.33
CA ASP A 81 2.12 -0.25 -19.43
C ASP A 81 2.62 -0.35 -17.99
N ALA A 82 3.17 -1.52 -17.62
CA ALA A 82 3.77 -1.72 -16.30
C ALA A 82 5.03 -0.86 -16.10
N ARG A 83 5.87 -0.69 -17.13
CA ARG A 83 7.06 0.19 -17.03
C ARG A 83 6.65 1.66 -16.92
N ALA A 84 5.66 2.10 -17.70
CA ALA A 84 5.11 3.45 -17.55
C ALA A 84 4.49 3.66 -16.16
N ALA A 85 3.73 2.67 -15.66
CA ALA A 85 3.17 2.71 -14.32
C ALA A 85 4.24 2.72 -13.23
N LEU A 86 5.39 2.08 -13.46
CA LEU A 86 6.55 2.09 -12.56
C LEU A 86 7.12 3.51 -12.40
N GLU A 87 7.18 4.28 -13.48
CA GLU A 87 7.62 5.68 -13.47
C GLU A 87 6.61 6.63 -12.81
N GLU A 88 5.32 6.31 -12.91
CA GLU A 88 4.20 7.10 -12.33
C GLU A 88 3.74 6.60 -10.96
N LEU A 89 4.54 5.75 -10.29
CA LEU A 89 4.17 5.21 -9.00
C LEU A 89 4.00 6.33 -7.94
N PRO A 90 2.95 6.24 -7.10
CA PRO A 90 2.84 7.09 -5.93
C PRO A 90 4.07 6.94 -5.01
N LYS A 91 4.59 8.07 -4.52
CA LYS A 91 5.82 8.12 -3.71
C LYS A 91 5.60 7.97 -2.21
N ASP A 92 4.35 8.05 -1.78
CA ASP A 92 3.97 8.00 -0.38
C ASP A 92 2.61 7.34 -0.20
N LEU A 93 2.34 6.99 1.06
CA LEU A 93 1.16 6.25 1.45
C LEU A 93 -0.13 7.07 1.22
N ASP A 94 -0.07 8.40 1.40
CA ASP A 94 -1.21 9.30 1.20
C ASP A 94 -1.64 9.35 -0.27
N SER A 95 -0.68 9.39 -1.19
CA SER A 95 -0.89 9.36 -2.64
C SER A 95 -1.47 8.02 -3.08
N VAL A 96 -0.98 6.90 -2.52
CA VAL A 96 -1.55 5.57 -2.75
C VAL A 96 -3.00 5.51 -2.30
N TYR A 97 -3.29 5.94 -1.06
CA TYR A 97 -4.66 5.88 -0.55
C TYR A 97 -5.59 6.84 -1.29
N SER A 98 -5.11 8.01 -1.72
CA SER A 98 -5.88 8.93 -2.56
C SER A 98 -6.32 8.26 -3.87
N ARG A 99 -5.42 7.50 -4.52
CA ARG A 99 -5.75 6.71 -5.72
C ARG A 99 -6.77 5.60 -5.42
N ILE A 100 -6.55 4.81 -4.37
CA ILE A 100 -7.44 3.70 -3.98
C ILE A 100 -8.83 4.21 -3.62
N LEU A 101 -8.93 5.28 -2.83
CA LEU A 101 -10.20 5.88 -2.44
C LEU A 101 -10.89 6.55 -3.63
N GLY A 102 -10.11 7.15 -4.53
CA GLY A 102 -10.61 7.75 -5.77
C GLY A 102 -11.22 6.73 -6.73
N SER A 103 -10.72 5.49 -6.77
CA SER A 103 -11.24 4.44 -7.65
C SER A 103 -12.57 3.84 -7.17
N ILE A 104 -13.04 4.19 -5.98
CA ILE A 104 -14.30 3.70 -5.43
C ILE A 104 -15.47 4.39 -6.13
N HIS A 105 -16.40 3.59 -6.64
CA HIS A 105 -17.62 4.06 -7.31
C HIS A 105 -18.45 4.94 -6.37
N GLU A 106 -19.05 6.02 -6.90
CA GLU A 106 -19.72 7.04 -6.09
C GLU A 106 -20.80 6.47 -5.18
N THR A 107 -21.58 5.52 -5.69
CA THR A 107 -22.64 4.85 -4.91
C THR A 107 -22.12 4.04 -3.72
N GLN A 108 -20.84 3.66 -3.71
CA GLN A 108 -20.20 2.89 -2.65
C GLN A 108 -19.46 3.77 -1.63
N ARG A 109 -19.16 5.03 -1.97
CA ARG A 109 -18.33 5.93 -1.14
C ARG A 109 -18.89 6.12 0.26
N THR A 110 -20.20 6.30 0.38
CA THR A 110 -20.87 6.47 1.69
C THR A 110 -20.69 5.25 2.59
N TYR A 111 -20.78 4.04 2.03
CA TYR A 111 -20.60 2.80 2.78
C TYR A 111 -19.15 2.63 3.23
N VAL A 112 -18.19 2.88 2.34
CA VAL A 112 -16.76 2.78 2.68
C VAL A 112 -16.38 3.81 3.74
N GLN A 113 -16.85 5.05 3.62
CA GLN A 113 -16.63 6.07 4.65
C GLN A 113 -17.21 5.66 6.00
N ARG A 114 -18.42 5.10 6.03
CA ARG A 114 -19.05 4.61 7.26
C ARG A 114 -18.22 3.48 7.89
N ALA A 115 -17.82 2.50 7.11
CA ALA A 115 -16.97 1.41 7.55
C ALA A 115 -15.63 1.90 8.10
N MET A 116 -14.98 2.86 7.43
CA MET A 116 -13.72 3.44 7.90
C MET A 116 -13.88 4.19 9.23
N HIS A 117 -14.95 4.96 9.41
CA HIS A 117 -15.22 5.62 10.70
C HIS A 117 -15.43 4.60 11.82
N TRP A 118 -16.19 3.54 11.56
CA TRP A 118 -16.41 2.49 12.53
C TRP A 118 -15.11 1.75 12.89
N LEU A 119 -14.27 1.41 11.91
CA LEU A 119 -12.97 0.79 12.16
C LEU A 119 -12.01 1.70 12.94
N ALA A 120 -12.07 3.02 12.72
CA ALA A 120 -11.16 3.97 13.37
C ALA A 120 -11.59 4.36 14.80
N PHE A 121 -12.89 4.33 15.09
CA PHE A 121 -13.45 4.92 16.32
C PHE A 121 -14.35 3.99 17.13
N SER A 122 -14.49 2.71 16.76
CA SER A 122 -15.19 1.76 17.62
C SER A 122 -14.45 1.57 18.94
N ALA A 123 -15.20 1.57 20.05
CA ALA A 123 -14.62 1.34 21.37
C ALA A 123 -13.98 -0.06 21.49
N GLU A 124 -14.54 -1.03 20.77
CA GLU A 124 -14.07 -2.40 20.70
C GLU A 124 -13.88 -2.80 19.23
N PRO A 125 -12.94 -3.71 18.90
CA PRO A 125 -12.76 -4.21 17.53
C PRO A 125 -14.05 -4.85 16.99
N LEU A 126 -14.49 -4.38 15.82
CA LEU A 126 -15.69 -4.90 15.18
C LEU A 126 -15.41 -6.23 14.49
N THR A 127 -16.36 -7.17 14.60
CA THR A 127 -16.39 -8.36 13.77
C THR A 127 -16.83 -8.02 12.34
N LEU A 128 -16.50 -8.88 11.37
CA LEU A 128 -16.98 -8.69 9.99
C LEU A 128 -18.50 -8.67 9.88
N GLY A 129 -19.21 -9.42 10.73
CA GLY A 129 -20.68 -9.39 10.78
C GLY A 129 -21.20 -8.04 11.23
N GLN A 130 -20.64 -7.47 12.30
CA GLN A 130 -21.02 -6.14 12.80
C GLN A 130 -20.68 -5.01 11.82
N LEU A 131 -19.59 -5.16 11.05
CA LEU A 131 -19.20 -4.18 10.04
C LEU A 131 -20.12 -4.21 8.80
N ALA A 132 -20.76 -5.35 8.54
CA ALA A 132 -21.60 -5.57 7.36
C ALA A 132 -23.07 -5.13 7.54
N GLU A 133 -23.49 -4.84 8.78
CA GLU A 133 -24.82 -4.29 9.11
C GLU A 133 -24.91 -2.76 8.91
#